data_AF-A0A1I5U607-F1
#
_entry.id   AF-A0A1I5U607-F1
#
_cell.length_a   1.000
_cell.length_b   1.000
_cell.length_c   1.000
_cell.angle_alpha   90.00
_cell.angle_beta   90.00
_cell.angle_gamma   90.00
#
_symmetry.space_group_name_H-M   'P 1'
#
loop_
_entity.id
_entity.type
_entity.pdbx_description
1 polymer ?
#
loop_
_entity_poly.entity_id
_entity_poly.type
_entity_poly.pdbx_seq_one_letter_code
_entity_poly.pdbx_strand_id
1 'polypeptide(L)' 'MDLYRKVRLACAEGMSQREAARQFGISRDSVQKMLEFSVPPGYRRTAPVKRPKLDGFTEIIDGWLED' A
#
# COMPACT_ATOMS: atom_id res chain seq x y z
N MET A 1 6.68 3.81 1.09
CA MET A 1 7.42 3.18 2.21
C MET A 1 7.83 4.17 3.29
N ASP A 2 8.09 5.43 2.95
CA ASP A 2 8.62 6.42 3.91
C ASP A 2 7.66 6.76 5.07
N LEU A 3 6.36 6.93 4.79
CA LEU A 3 5.33 7.20 5.80
C LEU A 3 5.26 6.10 6.88
N TYR A 4 5.31 4.82 6.46
CA TYR A 4 5.21 3.68 7.37
C TYR A 4 6.34 3.67 8.40
N ARG A 5 7.57 3.93 7.94
CA ARG A 5 8.75 4.01 8.80
C ARG A 5 8.67 5.21 9.75
N LYS A 6 8.25 6.37 9.23
CA LYS A 6 8.10 7.61 10.02
C LYS A 6 7.09 7.46 11.17
N VAL A 7 5.93 6.87 10.90
CA VAL A 7 4.90 6.62 11.92
C VAL A 7 5.42 5.67 13.00
N ARG A 8 6.07 4.56 12.62
CA ARG A 8 6.63 3.60 13.59
C ARG A 8 7.73 4.23 14.45
N LEU A 9 8.61 5.03 13.86
CA LEU A 9 9.68 5.71 14.59
C LEU A 9 9.10 6.69 15.61
N ALA A 10 8.16 7.54 15.19
CA ALA A 10 7.53 8.52 16.09
C ALA A 10 6.84 7.86 17.29
N CYS A 11 6.12 6.75 17.07
CA CYS A 11 5.52 6.01 18.17
C CYS A 11 6.55 5.29 19.06
N ALA A 12 7.65 4.80 18.48
CA ALA A 12 8.75 4.23 19.26
C ALA A 12 9.48 5.27 20.13
N GLU A 13 9.49 6.53 19.69
CA GLU A 13 10.02 7.69 20.42
C GLU A 13 9.03 8.24 21.48
N GLY A 14 7.88 7.59 21.68
CA GLY A 14 6.93 7.91 22.75
C GLY A 14 5.67 8.64 22.30
N MET A 15 5.50 8.89 21.00
CA MET A 15 4.28 9.52 20.48
C MET A 15 3.06 8.60 20.58
N SER A 16 1.94 9.13 21.08
CA SER A 16 0.70 8.36 21.08
C SER A 16 0.17 8.16 19.65
N GLN A 17 -0.60 7.09 19.43
CA GLN A 17 -1.22 6.84 18.13
C GLN A 17 -2.14 7.99 17.68
N ARG A 18 -2.75 8.71 18.64
CA ARG A 18 -3.62 9.86 18.36
C ARG A 18 -2.82 11.06 17.87
N GLU A 19 -1.66 11.32 18.45
CA GLU A 19 -0.75 12.38 18.01
C GLU A 19 -0.16 12.06 16.64
N ALA A 20 0.30 10.82 16.44
CA ALA A 20 0.81 10.37 15.15
C ALA A 20 -0.25 10.52 14.03
N ALA A 21 -1.50 10.10 14.29
CA ALA A 21 -2.59 10.27 13.33
C ALA A 21 -2.79 11.75 12.93
N ARG A 22 -2.73 12.67 13.90
CA ARG A 22 -2.85 14.11 13.66
C ARG A 22 -1.64 14.69 12.91
N GLN A 23 -0.43 14.30 13.29
CA GLN A 23 0.81 14.81 12.68
C GLN A 23 0.96 14.34 11.24
N PHE A 24 0.64 13.07 10.97
CA PHE A 24 0.81 12.48 9.64
C PHE A 24 -0.45 12.56 8.76
N GLY A 25 -1.56 13.10 9.27
CA GLY A 25 -2.79 13.30 8.50
C GLY A 25 -3.46 11.99 8.06
N ILE A 26 -3.34 10.93 8.86
CA ILE A 26 -3.92 9.60 8.57
C ILE A 26 -4.89 9.16 9.66
N SER A 27 -5.71 8.16 9.38
CA SER A 27 -6.62 7.61 10.38
C SER A 27 -5.87 6.90 11.51
N ARG A 28 -6.46 6.90 12.71
CA ARG A 28 -5.93 6.14 13.85
C ARG A 28 -5.84 4.63 13.54
N ASP A 29 -6.79 4.10 12.79
CA ASP A 29 -6.79 2.68 12.38
C ASP A 29 -5.62 2.37 11.44
N SER A 30 -5.26 3.31 10.56
CA SER A 30 -4.05 3.18 9.75
C SER A 30 -2.80 3.16 10.62
N VAL A 31 -2.67 4.07 11.60
CA VAL A 31 -1.55 4.06 12.56
C VAL A 31 -1.48 2.73 13.31
N GLN A 32 -2.62 2.24 13.83
CA GLN A 32 -2.70 0.96 14.54
C GLN A 32 -2.18 -0.19 13.68
N LYS A 33 -2.67 -0.31 12.43
CA LYS A 33 -2.18 -1.30 11.47
C LYS A 33 -0.68 -1.15 11.20
N MET A 34 -0.16 0.08 11.12
CA MET A 34 1.26 0.31 10.90
C MET A 34 2.14 -0.16 12.06
N LEU A 35 1.62 -0.17 13.29
CA LEU A 35 2.33 -0.65 14.47
C LEU A 35 2.23 -2.18 14.63
N GLU A 36 1.07 -2.74 14.30
CA GLU A 36 0.77 -4.17 14.44
C GLU A 36 1.58 -5.07 13.49
N PHE A 37 1.73 -4.65 12.23
CA PHE A 37 2.53 -5.40 11.25
C PHE A 37 3.98 -4.91 11.23
N SER A 38 4.96 -5.77 10.97
CA SER A 38 6.39 -5.37 10.90
C SER A 38 6.76 -4.67 9.58
N VAL A 39 6.02 -5.02 8.53
CA VAL A 39 6.06 -4.43 7.19
C VAL A 39 4.63 -4.06 6.82
N PRO A 40 4.41 -3.01 6.00
CA PRO A 40 3.07 -2.68 5.56
C PRO A 40 2.44 -3.93 4.98
N PRO A 41 1.25 -4.34 5.47
CA PRO A 41 0.55 -5.50 4.92
C PRO A 41 0.43 -5.26 3.43
N GLY A 42 1.20 -6.03 2.66
CA GLY A 42 1.30 -5.81 1.24
C GLY A 42 -0.06 -6.13 0.63
N TYR A 43 -0.64 -5.20 -0.11
CA TYR A 43 -1.61 -5.55 -1.15
C TYR A 43 -0.89 -6.34 -2.24
N ARG A 44 -0.51 -7.57 -1.91
CA ARG A 44 0.04 -8.54 -2.85
C ARG A 44 -1.12 -9.40 -3.29
N ARG A 45 -1.38 -9.39 -4.59
CA ARG A 45 -2.29 -10.38 -5.16
C ARG A 45 -1.66 -11.74 -4.98
N THR A 46 -2.36 -12.65 -4.31
CA THR A 46 -1.98 -14.06 -4.21
C THR A 46 -2.27 -14.82 -5.50
N ALA A 47 -3.23 -14.31 -6.29
CA ALA A 47 -3.61 -14.86 -7.58
C ALA A 47 -3.21 -13.93 -8.73
N PRO A 48 -2.96 -14.47 -9.94
CA PRO A 48 -2.76 -13.66 -11.13
C PRO A 48 -3.96 -12.74 -11.39
N VAL A 49 -3.67 -11.59 -12.00
CA VAL A 49 -4.69 -10.63 -12.40
C VAL A 49 -5.56 -11.25 -13.49
N LYS A 50 -6.78 -11.66 -13.17
CA LYS A 50 -7.76 -12.01 -14.20
C LYS A 50 -8.13 -10.74 -14.96
N ARG A 51 -7.92 -10.68 -16.28
CA ARG A 51 -8.42 -9.58 -17.13
C ARG A 51 -9.40 -10.18 -18.15
N PRO A 52 -10.57 -10.69 -17.71
CA PRO A 52 -11.50 -11.43 -18.57
C PRO A 52 -12.01 -10.63 -19.78
N LYS A 53 -11.90 -9.30 -19.75
CA LYS A 53 -12.26 -8.43 -20.86
C LYS A 53 -11.08 -7.98 -21.72
N LEU A 54 -9.86 -7.97 -21.19
CA LEU A 54 -8.68 -7.39 -21.85
C LEU A 54 -7.72 -8.46 -22.37
N ASP A 55 -7.65 -9.62 -21.70
CA ASP A 55 -6.75 -10.73 -22.06
C ASP A 55 -7.02 -11.23 -23.50
N GLY A 56 -8.26 -11.11 -24.00
CA GLY A 56 -8.58 -11.47 -25.38
C GLY A 56 -8.16 -10.45 -26.44
N PHE A 57 -7.73 -9.25 -26.04
CA PHE A 57 -7.33 -8.17 -26.96
C PHE A 57 -5.86 -7.77 -26.81
N THR A 58 -5.14 -8.33 -25.83
CA THR A 58 -3.74 -7.98 -25.57
C THR A 58 -2.85 -8.21 -26.78
N GLU A 59 -3.01 -9.33 -27.50
CA GLU A 59 -2.23 -9.62 -28.71
C GLU A 59 -2.44 -8.59 -29.83
N ILE A 60 -3.67 -8.07 -29.96
CA ILE A 60 -3.99 -7.03 -30.97
C ILE A 60 -3.34 -5.71 -30.59
N ILE A 61 -3.40 -5.34 -29.30
CA ILE A 61 -2.79 -4.12 -28.78
C ILE A 61 -1.27 -4.18 -28.92
N ASP A 62 -0.66 -5.33 -28.60
CA ASP A 62 0.78 -5.52 -28.71
C ASP A 62 1.24 -5.38 -30.17
N GLY A 63 0.47 -5.91 -31.13
CA GLY A 63 0.72 -5.71 -32.56
C GLY A 63 0.70 -4.23 -32.99
N TRP A 64 -0.22 -3.41 -32.48
CA TRP A 64 -0.24 -1.97 -32.76
C TRP A 64 0.92 -1.19 -32.15
N LEU A 65 1.54 -1.71 -31.10
CA LEU A 65 2.67 -1.05 -30.43
C LEU A 65 4.02 -1.43 -31.06
N GLU A 66 4.06 -2.51 -31.84
CA GLU A 66 5.25 -2.99 -32.55
C GLU A 66 5.40 -2.38 -33.96
N ASP A 67 4.31 -1.84 -34.52
CA ASP A 67 4.27 -1.05 -35.77
C ASP A 67 4.60 0.44 -35.55
#